data_AF-A0A4Y5WYV4-F1
#
_entry.id   AF-A0A4Y5WYV4-F1
#
_cell.length_a   1.000
_cell.length_b   1.000
_cell.length_c   1.000
_cell.angle_alpha   90.00
_cell.angle_beta   90.00
_cell.angle_gamma   90.00
#
_symmetry.space_group_name_H-M   'P 1'
#
loop_
_entity.id
_entity.type
_entity.pdbx_description
1 polymer ?
#
loop_
_entity_poly.entity_id
_entity_poly.type
_entity_poly.pdbx_seq_one_letter_code
_entity_poly.pdbx_strand_id
1 'polypeptide(L)'
;MARRAKGSTGQVLLQLLEMRSDNILFQLGMAPTIPGARQLVNHGHIRVNDHMVDIPSYLCKPITIRDQQRLRAKKMDHPFQSSLWLSDQVK
;
A
#
# COMPACT_ATOMS: atom_id res chain seq x y z
N MET A 1 15.97 18.90 -7.77
CA MET A 1 14.93 18.90 -8.82
C MET A 1 14.04 20.16 -8.79
N ALA A 2 13.67 20.71 -7.62
CA ALA A 2 12.82 21.92 -7.53
C ALA A 2 13.35 23.18 -8.25
N ARG A 3 14.66 23.48 -8.17
CA ARG A 3 15.27 24.63 -8.87
C ARG A 3 15.22 24.58 -10.41
N ARG A 4 14.94 23.42 -11.00
CA ARG A 4 14.89 23.19 -12.45
C ARG A 4 13.46 23.20 -13.01
N ALA A 5 12.44 23.24 -12.14
CA ALA A 5 11.05 23.23 -12.55
C ALA A 5 10.58 24.67 -12.86
N LYS A 6 9.79 24.83 -13.93
CA LYS A 6 9.17 26.12 -14.28
C LYS A 6 8.05 26.40 -13.25
N GLY A 7 8.24 27.40 -12.39
CA GLY A 7 7.24 27.83 -11.40
C GLY A 7 7.85 28.44 -10.14
N SER A 8 7.00 28.87 -9.19
CA SER A 8 7.45 29.31 -7.86
C SER A 8 8.14 28.13 -7.17
N THR A 9 9.45 28.28 -6.90
CA THR A 9 10.29 27.19 -6.36
C THR A 9 9.73 26.61 -5.05
N GLY A 10 9.07 27.45 -4.23
CA GLY A 10 8.45 27.03 -2.98
C GLY A 10 7.21 26.16 -3.19
N GLN A 11 6.32 26.53 -4.11
CA GLN A 11 5.13 25.71 -4.43
C GLN A 11 5.52 24.37 -5.05
N VAL A 12 6.50 24.36 -5.95
CA VAL A 12 7.00 23.11 -6.54
C VAL A 12 7.64 22.22 -5.47
N LEU A 13 8.38 22.78 -4.51
CA LEU A 13 8.96 22.00 -3.43
C LEU A 13 7.89 21.35 -2.57
N LEU A 14 6.86 22.09 -2.18
CA LEU A 14 5.72 21.57 -1.41
C LEU A 14 4.99 20.46 -2.18
N GLN A 15 4.70 20.70 -3.47
CA GLN A 15 4.05 19.72 -4.32
C GLN A 15 4.87 18.42 -4.43
N LEU A 16 6.20 18.50 -4.56
CA LEU A 16 7.07 17.33 -4.60
C LEU A 16 7.09 16.54 -3.29
N LEU A 17 6.98 17.23 -2.15
CA LEU A 17 6.91 16.61 -0.83
C LEU A 17 5.57 15.91 -0.62
N GLU A 18 4.48 16.51 -1.09
CA GLU A 18 3.13 15.93 -1.00
C GLU A 18 2.95 14.71 -1.90
N MET A 19 3.56 14.71 -3.08
CA MET A 19 3.48 13.63 -4.08
C MET A 19 4.31 12.38 -3.74
N ARG A 20 5.01 12.37 -2.61
CA ARG A 20 5.87 11.25 -2.21
C ARG A 20 5.01 10.06 -1.75
N SER A 21 5.33 8.85 -2.24
CA SER A 21 4.51 7.65 -2.03
C SER A 21 4.20 7.35 -0.56
N ASP A 22 5.15 7.56 0.35
CA ASP A 22 4.93 7.35 1.79
C ASP A 22 3.98 8.38 2.43
N ASN A 23 4.02 9.64 1.99
CA ASN A 23 3.11 10.68 2.44
C ASN A 23 1.68 10.43 1.93
N ILE A 24 1.56 9.97 0.69
CA ILE A 24 0.26 9.60 0.11
C ILE A 24 -0.34 8.42 0.88
N LEU A 25 0.45 7.40 1.23
CA LEU A 25 -0.04 6.25 1.99
C LEU A 25 -0.50 6.59 3.40
N PHE A 26 0.19 7.53 4.05
CA PHE A 26 -0.23 8.07 5.34
C PHE A 26 -1.54 8.86 5.22
N GLN A 27 -1.65 9.75 4.22
CA GLN A 27 -2.87 10.52 3.95
C GLN A 27 -4.07 9.64 3.57
N LEU A 28 -3.83 8.54 2.85
CA LEU A 28 -4.87 7.56 2.49
C LEU A 28 -5.29 6.64 3.67
N GLY A 29 -4.66 6.77 4.83
CA GLY A 29 -4.94 5.94 6.00
C GLY A 29 -4.51 4.47 5.84
N MET A 30 -3.64 4.16 4.88
CA MET A 30 -3.12 2.80 4.68
C MET A 30 -2.11 2.40 5.76
N ALA A 31 -1.53 3.38 6.46
CA ALA A 31 -0.73 3.15 7.65
C ALA A 31 -1.03 4.23 8.70
N PRO A 32 -1.04 3.88 10.00
CA PRO A 32 -1.29 4.82 11.08
C PRO A 32 -0.10 5.78 11.32
N THR A 33 1.08 5.45 10.79
CA THR A 33 2.32 6.23 10.97
C THR A 33 3.12 6.28 9.68
N ILE A 34 3.86 7.38 9.46
CA ILE A 34 4.82 7.54 8.35
C ILE A 34 5.86 6.40 8.28
N PRO A 35 6.52 5.97 9.38
CA PRO A 35 7.42 4.81 9.33
C PRO A 35 6.72 3.51 8.93
N GLY A 36 5.46 3.30 9.37
CA GLY A 36 4.66 2.16 8.93
C GLY A 36 4.35 2.19 7.43
N ALA A 37 4.02 3.36 6.88
CA ALA A 37 3.83 3.55 5.44
C ALA A 37 5.10 3.19 4.65
N ARG A 38 6.27 3.63 5.13
CA ARG A 38 7.56 3.28 4.51
C ARG A 38 7.86 1.79 4.57
N GLN A 39 7.51 1.13 5.67
CA GLN A 39 7.68 -0.32 5.80
C GLN A 39 6.82 -1.08 4.77
N LEU A 40 5.57 -0.67 4.59
CA LEU A 40 4.67 -1.25 3.58
C LEU A 40 5.20 -1.05 2.15
N VAL A 41 5.76 0.12 1.85
CA VAL A 41 6.41 0.38 0.56
C VAL A 41 7.65 -0.48 0.39
N ASN A 42 8.60 -0.43 1.33
CA ASN A 42 9.87 -1.17 1.25
C ASN A 42 9.67 -2.68 1.10
N HIS A 43 8.62 -3.25 1.70
CA HIS A 43 8.28 -4.67 1.56
C HIS A 43 7.43 -4.99 0.32
N GLY A 44 7.12 -4.01 -0.53
CA GLY A 44 6.38 -4.23 -1.78
C GLY A 44 4.89 -4.55 -1.60
N HIS A 45 4.30 -4.17 -0.46
CA HIS A 45 2.87 -4.41 -0.19
C HIS A 45 1.93 -3.49 -0.97
N ILE A 46 2.48 -2.43 -1.56
CA ILE A 46 1.73 -1.38 -2.27
C ILE A 46 1.99 -1.46 -3.76
N ARG A 47 0.92 -1.40 -4.55
CA ARG A 47 0.99 -1.23 -6.01
C ARG A 47 0.47 0.13 -6.42
N VAL A 48 1.22 0.79 -7.29
CA VAL A 48 0.95 2.12 -7.82
C VAL A 48 0.84 1.95 -9.33
N ASN A 49 -0.33 2.17 -9.93
CA ASN A 49 -0.55 1.94 -11.37
C ASN A 49 -0.24 0.50 -11.85
N ASP A 50 -0.58 -0.52 -11.07
CA ASP A 50 -0.21 -1.92 -11.34
C ASP A 50 1.30 -2.24 -11.31
N HIS A 51 2.16 -1.25 -11.09
CA HIS A 51 3.57 -1.46 -10.84
C HIS A 51 3.85 -1.61 -9.34
N MET A 52 4.71 -2.57 -8.99
CA MET A 52 5.21 -2.71 -7.62
C MET A 52 6.17 -1.55 -7.36
N VAL A 53 5.91 -0.79 -6.30
CA VAL A 53 6.78 0.30 -5.87
C VAL A 53 7.35 -0.08 -4.51
N ASP A 54 8.66 -0.26 -4.48
CA ASP A 54 9.49 -0.58 -3.32
C ASP A 54 10.26 0.64 -2.79
N ILE A 55 10.24 1.75 -3.53
CA ILE A 55 10.95 2.98 -3.18
C ILE A 55 9.98 4.00 -2.54
N PRO A 56 10.18 4.38 -1.26
CA PRO A 56 9.31 5.32 -0.54
C PRO A 56 9.48 6.77 -1.00
N SER A 57 10.52 7.08 -1.78
CA SER A 57 10.74 8.39 -2.42
C SER A 57 10.16 8.46 -3.84
N TYR A 58 9.44 7.43 -4.29
CA TYR A 58 8.81 7.43 -5.60
C TYR A 58 7.80 8.59 -5.68
N LEU A 59 8.02 9.47 -6.65
CA LEU A 59 7.11 10.56 -6.97
C LEU A 59 5.94 9.97 -7.74
N CYS A 60 4.81 9.80 -7.07
CA CYS A 60 3.61 9.31 -7.71
C CYS A 60 3.08 10.36 -8.67
N LYS A 61 2.92 10.00 -9.94
CA LYS A 61 2.00 10.73 -10.83
C LYS A 61 0.58 10.66 -10.24
N PRO A 62 -0.38 11.50 -10.64
CA PRO A 62 -1.75 11.45 -10.10
C PRO A 62 -2.43 10.17 -10.57
N ILE A 63 -2.33 9.09 -9.80
CA ILE A 63 -2.87 7.78 -10.16
C ILE A 63 -3.11 6.86 -8.95
N THR A 64 -4.03 5.92 -9.16
CA THR A 64 -4.65 5.02 -8.20
C THR A 64 -3.65 4.11 -7.48
N ILE A 65 -3.73 4.08 -6.15
CA ILE A 65 -2.97 3.19 -5.26
C ILE A 65 -3.86 2.02 -4.84
N ARG A 66 -3.36 0.80 -4.96
CA ARG A 66 -4.06 -0.43 -4.57
C ARG A 66 -3.24 -1.25 -3.58
N ASP A 67 -3.91 -1.68 -2.51
CA ASP A 67 -3.34 -2.54 -1.47
C ASP A 67 -3.42 -4.02 -1.87
N GLN A 68 -2.27 -4.72 -1.85
CA GLN A 68 -2.17 -6.15 -2.17
C GLN A 68 -2.80 -7.05 -1.09
N GLN A 69 -2.69 -6.68 0.18
CA GLN A 69 -3.13 -7.54 1.30
C GLN A 69 -4.65 -7.69 1.29
N ARG A 70 -5.36 -6.59 1.02
CA ARG A 70 -6.82 -6.59 0.87
C ARG A 70 -7.32 -7.42 -0.31
N LEU A 71 -6.53 -7.55 -1.38
CA LEU A 71 -6.87 -8.41 -2.53
C LEU A 71 -6.71 -9.91 -2.19
N ARG A 72 -5.71 -10.26 -1.38
CA ARG A 72 -5.48 -11.66 -0.96
C ARG A 72 -6.48 -12.12 0.09
N ALA A 73 -6.84 -11.26 1.04
CA ALA A 73 -7.83 -11.58 2.08
C ALA A 73 -9.20 -11.97 1.48
N LYS A 74 -9.61 -11.32 0.37
CA LYS A 74 -10.85 -11.66 -0.36
C LYS A 74 -10.84 -13.01 -1.09
N LYS A 75 -9.69 -13.67 -1.20
CA LYS A 75 -9.55 -14.96 -1.91
C LYS A 75 -9.66 -16.18 -1.01
N MET A 76 -9.83 -16.02 0.30
CA MET A 76 -9.90 -17.10 1.27
C MET A 76 -11.32 -17.30 1.83
N ASP A 77 -12.29 -17.56 0.96
CA ASP A 77 -13.61 -18.07 1.35
C ASP A 77 -13.84 -19.42 0.66
N HIS A 78 -13.10 -20.45 1.07
CA HIS A 78 -13.48 -21.84 0.79
C HIS A 78 -13.91 -22.49 2.11
N PRO A 79 -15.17 -22.95 2.25
CA PRO A 79 -15.60 -23.69 3.43
C PRO A 79 -14.98 -25.09 3.35
N PHE A 80 -13.86 -25.31 4.04
CA PHE A 80 -13.33 -26.66 4.20
C PHE A 80 -14.22 -27.40 5.20
N GLN A 81 -14.97 -28.37 4.68
CA GLN A 81 -16.05 -29.11 5.34
C GLN A 81 -15.55 -29.83 6.60
N SER A 82 -16.17 -29.53 7.75
CA SER A 82 -16.07 -30.36 8.96
C SER A 82 -17.01 -31.57 8.83
N SER A 83 -16.51 -32.73 8.42
CA SER A 83 -17.31 -33.97 8.46
C SER A 83 -16.55 -35.22 8.90
N LEU A 84 -15.28 -35.12 9.31
CA LEU A 84 -14.53 -36.23 9.91
C LEU A 84 -14.03 -35.88 11.32
N TRP A 85 -14.93 -35.73 12.30
CA TRP A 85 -14.53 -35.64 13.72
C TRP A 85 -15.59 -36.17 14.71
N LEU A 86 -16.59 -36.93 14.26
CA LEU A 86 -17.71 -37.34 15.12
C LEU A 86 -18.16 -38.78 14.88
N SER A 87 -17.24 -39.75 14.94
CA SER A 87 -17.62 -41.17 14.97
C SER A 87 -16.79 -42.08 15.90
N ASP A 88 -15.80 -41.57 16.65
CA ASP A 88 -14.96 -42.41 17.55
C ASP A 88 -15.25 -42.20 19.06
N GLN A 89 -16.47 -41.84 19.43
CA GLN A 89 -16.90 -41.71 20.83
C GLN A 89 -18.15 -42.56 21.16
N VAL A 90 -18.28 -43.75 20.56
CA VAL A 90 -19.17 -44.80 21.09
C VAL A 90 -18.54 -46.17 20.88
N LYS A 91 -17.84 -46.66 21.90
CA LYS A 91 -17.76 -48.08 22.31
C LYS A 91 -17.13 -48.16 23.70
#